data_AF-A0AAE7BF93-F1
#
_entry.id   AF-A0AAE7BF93-F1
#
_cell.length_a   1.000
_cell.length_b   1.000
_cell.length_c   1.000
_cell.angle_alpha   90.00
_cell.angle_beta   90.00
_cell.angle_gamma   90.00
#
_symmetry.space_group_name_H-M   'P 1'
#
loop_
_entity.id
_entity.type
_entity.pdbx_description
1 polymer ?
#
loop_
_entity_poly.entity_id
_entity_poly.type
_entity_poly.pdbx_seq_one_letter_code
_entity_poly.pdbx_strand_id
1 'polypeptide(L)'
;MCKNIKSITSKVLLSLALFTSYSYADNIDLVKESIMRFDKSITVGQAFDNWENCKDKKWTEFQTNNKKRIVEFNCKVVNGMDCTVQWLINLDDTAEVIYAKITENKNGKILERRMTPLQIFKGIYANK
;
A
#
# COMPACT_ATOMS: atom_id res chain seq x y z
N MET A 1 -33.51 58.05 -2.92
CA MET A 1 -33.76 58.16 -4.38
C MET A 1 -32.54 58.77 -5.06
N CYS A 2 -32.06 58.08 -6.10
CA CYS A 2 -31.17 58.50 -7.21
C CYS A 2 -29.76 59.09 -6.92
N LYS A 3 -28.70 58.30 -7.20
CA LYS A 3 -28.05 58.23 -8.53
C LYS A 3 -27.03 57.07 -8.61
N ASN A 4 -26.99 56.44 -9.78
CA ASN A 4 -26.05 55.39 -10.21
C ASN A 4 -24.61 55.89 -10.33
N ILE A 5 -23.64 55.05 -9.94
CA ILE A 5 -22.24 55.10 -10.41
C ILE A 5 -21.93 53.77 -11.10
N LYS A 6 -21.58 53.83 -12.39
CA LYS A 6 -20.93 52.75 -13.15
C LYS A 6 -19.41 52.95 -13.05
N SER A 7 -18.64 51.91 -12.74
CA SER A 7 -17.25 51.67 -13.21
C SER A 7 -16.75 50.34 -12.59
N ILE A 8 -16.50 49.27 -13.35
CA ILE A 8 -15.17 48.88 -13.90
C ILE A 8 -14.14 48.75 -12.75
N THR A 9 -13.56 47.61 -12.38
CA THR A 9 -13.04 46.48 -13.16
C THR A 9 -12.82 45.28 -12.24
N SER A 10 -13.13 44.10 -12.76
CA SER A 10 -12.74 42.79 -12.27
C SER A 10 -11.23 42.69 -12.00
N LYS A 11 -10.84 42.32 -10.77
CA LYS A 11 -9.55 41.69 -10.46
C LYS A 11 -9.72 40.71 -9.28
N VAL A 12 -10.54 39.68 -9.47
CA VAL A 12 -10.36 38.44 -8.69
C VAL A 12 -9.42 37.59 -9.52
N LEU A 13 -8.14 37.63 -9.16
CA LEU A 13 -7.12 36.76 -9.73
C LEU A 13 -7.39 35.35 -9.18
N LEU A 14 -8.29 34.63 -9.83
CA LEU A 14 -8.54 33.22 -9.56
C LEU A 14 -7.33 32.45 -10.12
N SER A 15 -6.30 32.28 -9.30
CA SER A 15 -5.16 31.42 -9.61
C SER A 15 -5.67 29.99 -9.71
N LEU A 16 -6.01 29.58 -10.93
CA LEU A 16 -6.32 28.21 -11.29
C LEU A 16 -5.02 27.41 -11.14
N ALA A 17 -4.75 26.93 -9.93
CA ALA A 17 -3.74 25.92 -9.72
C ALA A 17 -4.23 24.66 -10.43
N LEU A 18 -3.81 24.49 -11.68
CA LEU A 18 -3.86 23.20 -12.35
C LEU A 18 -2.92 22.28 -11.56
N PHE A 19 -3.46 21.65 -10.52
CA PHE A 19 -2.90 20.40 -10.05
C PHE A 19 -3.06 19.42 -11.20
N THR A 20 -2.03 19.33 -12.05
CA THR A 20 -1.85 18.16 -12.88
C THR A 20 -1.65 17.01 -11.91
N SER A 21 -2.74 16.37 -11.50
CA SER A 21 -2.69 15.02 -10.95
C SER A 21 -2.18 14.16 -12.10
N TYR A 22 -0.85 14.07 -12.22
CA TYR A 22 -0.26 12.90 -12.81
C TYR A 22 -0.87 11.74 -12.04
N SER A 23 -1.81 11.05 -12.67
CA SER A 23 -2.24 9.72 -12.26
C SER A 23 -1.01 8.84 -12.45
N TYR A 24 -0.05 8.96 -11.54
CA TYR A 24 0.77 7.82 -11.19
C TYR A 24 -0.22 6.79 -10.67
N ALA A 25 -0.30 5.65 -11.35
CA ALA A 25 -0.90 4.48 -10.72
C ALA A 25 -0.24 4.37 -9.34
N ASP A 26 -1.06 4.39 -8.28
CA ASP A 26 -0.55 4.25 -6.92
C ASP A 26 0.23 2.93 -6.87
N ASN A 27 1.48 2.93 -6.39
CA ASN A 27 2.26 1.69 -6.35
C ASN A 27 1.57 0.65 -5.47
N ILE A 28 0.76 1.08 -4.50
CA ILE A 28 -0.11 0.21 -3.72
C ILE A 28 -1.13 -0.47 -4.62
N ASP A 29 -1.79 0.27 -5.53
CA ASP A 29 -2.74 -0.30 -6.49
C ASP A 29 -2.05 -1.27 -7.45
N LEU A 30 -0.87 -0.92 -7.97
CA LEU A 30 -0.05 -1.81 -8.81
C LEU A 30 0.22 -3.15 -8.11
N VAL A 31 0.60 -3.12 -6.82
CA VAL A 31 0.79 -4.34 -6.04
C VAL A 31 -0.53 -5.08 -5.85
N LYS A 32 -1.61 -4.38 -5.46
CA LYS A 32 -2.92 -4.99 -5.19
C LYS A 32 -3.55 -5.64 -6.42
N GLU A 33 -3.35 -5.08 -7.60
CA GLU A 33 -3.90 -5.58 -8.86
C GLU A 33 -3.08 -6.73 -9.44
N SER A 34 -1.83 -6.92 -8.98
CA SER A 34 -0.99 -8.02 -9.45
C SER A 34 -1.61 -9.39 -9.13
N ILE A 35 -1.52 -10.31 -10.11
CA ILE A 35 -2.03 -11.68 -9.97
C ILE A 35 -1.13 -12.48 -9.05
N MET A 36 -1.72 -13.20 -8.10
CA MET A 36 -0.97 -14.07 -7.20
C MET A 36 -0.34 -15.24 -7.98
N ARG A 37 0.97 -15.43 -7.83
CA ARG A 37 1.70 -16.47 -8.60
C ARG A 37 1.23 -17.90 -8.34
N PHE A 38 0.79 -18.20 -7.11
CA PHE A 38 0.33 -19.53 -6.70
C PHE A 38 -1.12 -19.81 -7.12
N ASP A 39 -2.00 -18.82 -6.95
CA ASP A 39 -3.40 -18.89 -7.38
C ASP A 39 -3.68 -17.74 -8.34
N LYS A 40 -3.68 -18.06 -9.64
CA LYS A 40 -3.86 -17.07 -10.70
C LYS A 40 -5.30 -16.56 -10.82
N SER A 41 -6.24 -17.06 -10.00
CA SER A 41 -7.64 -16.62 -10.02
C SER A 41 -7.90 -15.38 -9.16
N ILE A 42 -6.93 -14.98 -8.31
CA ILE A 42 -7.07 -13.85 -7.40
C ILE A 42 -5.90 -12.88 -7.49
N THR A 43 -6.17 -11.62 -7.15
CA THR A 43 -5.13 -10.60 -7.01
C THR A 43 -4.49 -10.65 -5.62
N VAL A 44 -3.30 -10.05 -5.49
CA VAL A 44 -2.64 -9.86 -4.19
C VAL A 44 -3.53 -9.06 -3.26
N GLY A 45 -4.17 -7.98 -3.73
CA GLY A 45 -5.10 -7.18 -2.93
C GLY A 45 -6.26 -8.02 -2.41
N GLN A 46 -6.90 -8.82 -3.27
CA GLN A 46 -7.99 -9.70 -2.87
C GLN A 46 -7.56 -10.72 -1.80
N ALA A 47 -6.34 -11.23 -1.85
CA ALA A 47 -5.87 -12.17 -0.84
C ALA A 47 -5.56 -11.49 0.50
N PHE A 48 -4.85 -10.35 0.47
CA PHE A 48 -4.38 -9.67 1.68
C PHE A 48 -5.48 -8.87 2.36
N ASP A 49 -6.32 -8.16 1.60
CA ASP A 49 -7.40 -7.33 2.17
C ASP A 49 -8.52 -8.18 2.78
N ASN A 50 -8.78 -9.37 2.20
CA ASN A 50 -9.78 -10.31 2.71
C ASN A 50 -9.21 -11.34 3.71
N TRP A 51 -7.95 -11.23 4.11
CA TRP A 51 -7.36 -12.17 5.07
C TRP A 51 -8.00 -11.99 6.45
N GLU A 52 -8.89 -12.91 6.85
CA GLU A 52 -9.73 -12.74 8.05
C GLU A 52 -8.93 -12.71 9.35
N ASN A 53 -7.88 -13.53 9.41
CA ASN A 53 -6.97 -13.65 10.54
C ASN A 53 -6.04 -12.44 10.70
N CYS A 54 -6.12 -11.45 9.83
CA CYS A 54 -5.25 -10.29 9.79
C CYS A 54 -6.08 -9.03 10.06
N LYS A 55 -5.92 -8.47 11.28
CA LYS A 55 -6.58 -7.25 11.77
C LYS A 55 -5.65 -6.05 11.60
N ASP A 56 -6.21 -4.83 11.65
CA ASP A 56 -5.45 -3.59 11.50
C ASP A 56 -4.61 -3.54 10.20
N LYS A 57 -5.20 -4.02 9.09
CA LYS A 57 -4.54 -4.07 7.78
C LYS A 57 -4.13 -2.66 7.35
N LYS A 58 -2.87 -2.49 6.99
CA LYS A 58 -2.31 -1.21 6.55
C LYS A 58 -1.41 -1.43 5.35
N TRP A 59 -1.64 -0.62 4.31
CA TRP A 59 -0.75 -0.47 3.16
C TRP A 59 -0.05 0.88 3.25
N THR A 60 1.25 0.88 2.99
CA THR A 60 2.07 2.09 2.94
C THR A 60 3.05 2.00 1.78
N GLU A 61 3.48 3.15 1.27
CA GLU A 61 4.62 3.25 0.37
C GLU A 61 5.72 4.08 1.05
N PHE A 62 6.97 3.68 0.85
CA PHE A 62 8.12 4.49 1.20
C PHE A 62 9.25 4.34 0.18
N GLN A 63 10.12 5.35 0.15
CA GLN A 63 11.36 5.30 -0.64
C GLN A 63 12.55 5.08 0.29
N THR A 64 13.40 4.14 -0.09
CA THR A 64 14.67 3.86 0.58
C THR A 64 15.76 4.89 0.22
N ASN A 65 16.83 4.97 1.01
CA ASN A 65 17.95 5.89 0.75
C ASN A 65 18.61 5.69 -0.62
N ASN A 66 18.58 4.47 -1.18
CA ASN A 66 19.06 4.15 -2.52
C ASN A 66 17.97 4.30 -3.60
N LYS A 67 16.93 5.09 -3.34
CA LYS A 67 15.84 5.47 -4.25
C LYS A 67 14.96 4.30 -4.73
N LYS A 68 14.99 3.15 -4.05
CA LYS A 68 14.05 2.05 -4.32
C LYS A 68 12.69 2.38 -3.70
N ARG A 69 11.62 2.25 -4.49
CA ARG A 69 10.23 2.39 -4.04
C ARG A 69 9.76 1.06 -3.47
N ILE A 70 9.26 1.08 -2.24
CA ILE A 70 8.81 -0.10 -1.51
C ILE A 70 7.35 0.11 -1.12
N VAL A 71 6.51 -0.86 -1.46
CA VAL A 71 5.16 -0.98 -0.90
C VAL A 71 5.22 -1.97 0.24
N GLU A 72 4.64 -1.61 1.38
CA GLU A 72 4.60 -2.43 2.57
C GLU A 72 3.16 -2.70 3.00
N PHE A 73 2.90 -3.96 3.32
CA PHE A 73 1.70 -4.37 4.03
C PHE A 73 2.06 -4.72 5.47
N ASN A 74 1.28 -4.22 6.42
CA ASN A 74 1.33 -4.63 7.82
C ASN A 74 -0.04 -5.05 8.33
N CYS A 75 -0.06 -6.02 9.23
CA CYS A 75 -1.24 -6.32 10.02
C CYS A 75 -0.93 -7.10 11.30
N LYS A 76 -1.90 -7.15 12.20
CA LYS A 76 -1.90 -8.00 13.40
C LYS A 76 -2.63 -9.30 13.12
N VAL A 77 -1.91 -10.41 13.20
CA VAL A 77 -2.48 -11.75 13.06
C VAL A 77 -3.16 -12.16 14.37
N VAL A 78 -4.37 -12.72 14.26
CA VAL A 78 -5.08 -13.37 15.37
C VAL A 78 -4.13 -14.42 15.96
N ASN A 79 -3.78 -14.27 17.25
CA ASN A 79 -2.68 -14.92 18.02
C ASN A 79 -1.53 -13.99 18.43
N GLY A 80 -1.65 -12.67 18.21
CA GLY A 80 -0.70 -11.70 18.76
C GLY A 80 0.63 -11.64 18.03
N MET A 81 0.64 -12.04 16.75
CA MET A 81 1.78 -11.89 15.86
C MET A 81 1.57 -10.71 14.93
N ASP A 82 2.62 -10.01 14.53
CA ASP A 82 2.55 -9.02 13.46
C ASP A 82 3.11 -9.60 12.16
N CYS A 83 2.47 -9.30 11.04
CA CYS A 83 2.91 -9.69 9.71
C CYS A 83 3.36 -8.45 8.95
N THR A 84 4.54 -8.52 8.33
CA THR A 84 5.04 -7.49 7.40
C THR A 84 5.42 -8.15 6.09
N VAL A 85 4.96 -7.58 4.98
CA VAL A 85 5.38 -7.99 3.62
C VAL A 85 5.75 -6.74 2.84
N GLN A 86 6.87 -6.78 2.13
CA GLN A 86 7.37 -5.66 1.34
C GLN A 86 7.60 -6.07 -0.10
N TRP A 87 7.11 -5.24 -1.01
CA TRP A 87 7.31 -5.36 -2.45
C TRP A 87 8.23 -4.25 -2.94
N LEU A 88 9.27 -4.62 -3.67
CA LEU A 88 10.05 -3.71 -4.48
C LEU A 88 9.29 -3.40 -5.77
N ILE A 89 9.13 -2.12 -6.08
CA ILE A 89 8.63 -1.68 -7.39
C ILE A 89 9.83 -1.51 -8.33
N ASN A 90 9.85 -2.30 -9.39
CA ASN A 90 10.87 -2.27 -10.43
C ASN A 90 10.65 -1.09 -11.40
N LEU A 91 11.61 -0.88 -12.31
CA LEU A 91 11.54 0.18 -13.31
C LEU A 91 10.57 -0.12 -14.46
N ASP A 92 10.22 -1.40 -14.63
CA ASP A 92 9.26 -1.90 -15.62
C ASP A 92 7.84 -2.01 -15.05
N ASP A 93 7.57 -1.32 -13.94
CA ASP A 93 6.30 -1.34 -13.22
C ASP A 93 5.84 -2.76 -12.80
N THR A 94 6.81 -3.67 -12.60
CA THR A 94 6.56 -4.95 -11.93
C THR A 94 6.88 -4.85 -10.44
N ALA A 95 6.24 -5.70 -9.63
CA ALA A 95 6.49 -5.78 -8.19
C ALA A 95 7.05 -7.15 -7.79
N GLU A 96 8.05 -7.14 -6.91
CA GLU A 96 8.65 -8.36 -6.35
C GLU A 96 8.63 -8.34 -4.82
N VAL A 97 8.19 -9.44 -4.20
CA VAL A 97 8.33 -9.60 -2.74
C VAL A 97 9.81 -9.75 -2.38
N ILE A 98 10.36 -8.75 -1.70
CA ILE A 98 11.77 -8.75 -1.28
C ILE A 98 11.95 -9.10 0.21
N TYR A 99 10.88 -8.95 1.00
CA TYR A 99 10.93 -9.21 2.43
C TYR A 99 9.55 -9.61 2.94
N ALA A 100 9.52 -10.64 3.78
CA ALA A 100 8.34 -11.02 4.54
C ALA A 100 8.77 -11.52 5.91
N LYS A 101 8.05 -11.11 6.95
CA LYS A 101 8.30 -11.57 8.31
C LYS A 101 7.03 -11.71 9.12
N ILE A 102 7.14 -12.54 10.15
CA ILE A 102 6.21 -12.60 11.27
C ILE A 102 7.00 -12.30 12.54
N THR A 103 6.47 -11.41 13.38
CA THR A 103 7.00 -11.12 14.71
C THR A 103 6.03 -11.55 15.79
N GLU A 104 6.55 -12.11 16.87
CA GLU A 104 5.77 -12.53 18.03
C GLU A 104 6.43 -11.99 19.29
N ASN A 105 5.68 -11.33 20.18
CA ASN A 105 6.20 -10.89 21.47
C ASN A 105 6.01 -12.00 22.51
N LYS A 106 7.11 -12.60 22.98
CA LYS A 106 7.11 -13.56 24.08
C LYS A 106 7.82 -12.98 25.27
N ASN A 107 7.08 -12.66 26.33
CA ASN A 107 7.62 -12.18 27.61
C ASN A 107 8.55 -10.97 27.44
N GLY A 108 8.17 -10.01 26.58
CA GLY A 108 8.96 -8.81 26.30
C GLY A 108 10.08 -9.00 25.26
N LYS A 109 10.30 -10.23 24.78
CA LYS A 109 11.24 -10.53 23.70
C LYS A 109 10.52 -10.65 22.37
N ILE A 110 10.96 -9.89 21.37
CA ILE A 110 10.47 -10.01 20.00
C ILE A 110 11.19 -11.19 19.32
N LEU A 111 10.42 -12.17 18.87
CA LEU A 111 10.88 -13.25 18.01
C LEU A 111 10.50 -12.92 16.57
N GLU A 112 11.49 -12.66 15.72
CA GLU A 112 11.29 -12.45 14.28
C GLU A 112 11.53 -13.77 13.51
N ARG A 113 10.62 -14.10 12.60
CA ARG A 113 10.80 -15.18 11.62
C ARG A 113 10.66 -14.60 10.21
N ARG A 114 11.74 -14.67 9.43
CA ARG A 114 11.68 -14.34 8.00
C ARG A 114 11.01 -15.47 7.22
N MET A 115 10.19 -15.09 6.26
CA MET A 115 9.38 -15.97 5.44
C MET A 115 9.81 -15.83 3.98
N THR A 116 9.79 -16.94 3.25
CA THR A 116 9.83 -16.89 1.79
C THR A 116 8.50 -16.41 1.23
N PRO A 117 8.46 -15.85 0.00
CA PRO A 117 7.22 -15.48 -0.66
C PRO A 117 6.20 -16.64 -0.70
N LEU A 118 6.67 -17.86 -0.99
CA LEU A 118 5.79 -19.03 -1.03
C LEU A 118 5.18 -19.36 0.34
N GLN A 119 5.96 -19.28 1.43
CA GLN A 119 5.46 -19.55 2.78
C GLN A 119 4.39 -18.53 3.18
N ILE A 120 4.60 -17.24 2.91
CA ILE A 120 3.63 -16.21 3.29
C ILE A 120 2.35 -16.33 2.47
N PHE A 121 2.43 -16.51 1.15
CA PHE A 121 1.25 -16.65 0.32
C PHE A 121 0.43 -17.90 0.68
N LYS A 122 1.08 -19.04 0.95
CA LYS A 122 0.39 -20.24 1.45
C LYS A 122 -0.30 -20.00 2.79
N GLY A 123 0.35 -19.28 3.70
CA GLY A 123 -0.23 -18.94 5.00
C GLY A 123 -1.48 -18.07 4.87
N ILE A 124 -1.46 -17.08 3.98
CA ILE A 124 -2.62 -16.21 3.72
C ILE A 124 -3.75 -17.01 3.07
N TYR A 125 -3.42 -17.79 2.05
CA TYR A 125 -4.39 -18.54 1.26
C TYR A 125 -5.09 -19.66 2.04
N ALA A 126 -4.37 -20.35 2.93
CA ALA A 126 -4.95 -21.43 3.75
C ALA A 126 -5.95 -20.93 4.82
N ASN A 127 -6.06 -19.61 5.00
CA ASN A 127 -6.92 -18.97 6.00
C ASN A 127 -7.95 -18.05 5.35
N LYS A 128 -8.39 -18.41 4.14
CA LYS A 128 -9.43 -17.76 3.36
C LYS A 128 -10.79 -18.41 3.61
#